data_AF-A0A1I8GXG0-F1
#
_entry.id   AF-A0A1I8GXG0-F1
#
_cell.length_a   1.000
_cell.length_b   1.000
_cell.length_c   1.000
_cell.angle_alpha   90.00
_cell.angle_beta   90.00
_cell.angle_gamma   90.00
#
_symmetry.space_group_name_H-M   'P 1'
#
loop_
_entity.id
_entity.type
_entity.pdbx_description
1 polymer ?
#
loop_
_entity_poly.entity_id
_entity_poly.type
_entity_poly.pdbx_seq_one_letter_code
_entity_poly.pdbx_strand_id
1 'polypeptide(L)'
;MATLYYRPYTSEPITDGDLPAENAVESVLPEYDYIFPASRPRHQPGAASTGRRQPQRQLAPLPEASAELGELERYRDAMRKMGQDILALQDRIRELEMENAALKRDVGQYGDTQQLLAGDGGDFEDLPKADLIARYAAMKNKLMSTASQVGQYREKVQQLQNELIRQQQDSGRGGTGVGPAHASQQRLIQQLQAKADKVRQLEGACMKQEQVIERMEALLNDSGGKKSNDTISRALAEENRRLREELSQMRSSARGDGADVGMDDAERMELYQLLDRAETRIASLEKQVADKAKDWAREKERLTDKLDALRVKPSGASHKPSRHHHHTRRRDDHNHEAAEFDDNAEAAAASKGKAKRLYRRP
;
A
#
# COMPACT_ATOMS: atom_id res chain seq x y z
N MET A 1 58.90 -32.05 13.64
CA MET A 1 59.92 -30.98 13.67
C MET A 1 60.41 -30.76 12.25
N ALA A 2 59.71 -29.92 11.47
CA ALA A 2 60.10 -29.59 10.10
C ALA A 2 60.85 -28.25 10.12
N THR A 3 62.14 -28.30 9.82
CA THR A 3 63.04 -27.14 9.73
C THR A 3 62.74 -26.37 8.44
N LEU A 4 62.16 -25.18 8.56
CA LEU A 4 62.02 -24.22 7.47
C LEU A 4 63.41 -23.65 7.13
N TYR A 5 63.93 -24.00 5.96
CA TYR A 5 65.14 -23.37 5.42
C TYR A 5 64.79 -21.95 4.96
N TYR A 6 65.26 -20.96 5.72
CA TYR A 6 65.24 -19.55 5.31
C TYR A 6 66.33 -19.33 4.25
N ARG A 7 65.93 -19.01 3.02
CA ARG A 7 66.86 -18.60 1.95
C ARG A 7 67.01 -17.07 2.02
N PRO A 8 68.20 -16.52 2.29
CA PRO A 8 68.38 -15.08 2.37
C PRO A 8 68.26 -14.47 0.96
N TYR A 9 67.45 -13.42 0.83
CA TYR A 9 67.39 -12.61 -0.38
C TYR A 9 68.69 -11.82 -0.50
N THR A 10 69.47 -12.10 -1.55
CA THR A 10 70.62 -11.28 -1.95
C THR A 10 70.23 -10.47 -3.19
N SER A 11 69.56 -9.35 -3.00
CA SER A 11 69.45 -8.32 -4.03
C SER A 11 69.45 -6.96 -3.35
N GLU A 12 70.44 -6.14 -3.70
CA GLU A 12 70.53 -4.75 -3.24
C GLU A 12 69.28 -3.95 -3.69
N PRO A 13 68.81 -2.98 -2.90
CA PRO A 13 67.62 -2.21 -3.23
C PRO A 13 67.84 -1.36 -4.49
N ILE A 14 66.93 -1.49 -5.45
CA ILE A 14 66.93 -0.72 -6.72
C ILE A 14 66.62 0.75 -6.41
N THR A 15 67.47 1.67 -6.86
CA THR A 15 67.23 3.12 -6.80
C THR A 15 66.28 3.57 -7.90
N ASP A 16 65.43 4.55 -7.57
CA ASP A 16 64.31 5.02 -8.40
C ASP A 16 64.79 5.54 -9.77
N GLY A 17 64.41 4.87 -10.85
CA GLY A 17 64.69 5.27 -12.23
C GLY A 17 65.23 4.19 -13.19
N ASP A 18 65.70 3.04 -12.69
CA ASP A 18 66.20 1.95 -13.55
C ASP A 18 65.20 0.79 -13.69
N LEU A 19 65.05 0.30 -14.93
CA LEU A 19 64.24 -0.89 -15.21
C LEU A 19 64.98 -2.16 -14.74
N PRO A 20 64.30 -3.11 -14.07
CA PRO A 20 64.91 -4.36 -13.67
C PRO A 20 65.38 -5.18 -14.88
N ALA A 21 66.47 -5.94 -14.72
CA ALA A 21 66.99 -6.84 -15.75
C ALA A 21 65.91 -7.81 -16.25
N GLU A 22 65.89 -8.12 -17.55
CA GLU A 22 64.82 -8.91 -18.21
C GLU A 22 64.57 -10.29 -17.59
N ASN A 23 65.51 -10.81 -16.81
CA ASN A 23 65.46 -12.11 -16.14
C ASN A 23 65.20 -12.04 -14.62
N ALA A 24 64.93 -10.85 -14.06
CA ALA A 24 64.71 -10.69 -12.62
C ALA A 24 63.50 -11.49 -12.10
N VAL A 25 62.45 -11.62 -12.93
CA VAL A 25 61.20 -12.31 -12.58
C VAL A 25 61.37 -13.83 -12.48
N GLU A 26 62.33 -14.39 -13.22
CA GLU A 26 62.60 -15.84 -13.29
C GLU A 26 63.14 -16.38 -11.95
N SER A 27 63.79 -15.52 -11.16
CA SER A 27 64.33 -15.87 -9.84
C SER A 27 63.29 -15.86 -8.69
N VAL A 28 62.12 -15.25 -8.92
CA VAL A 28 61.07 -15.04 -7.89
C VAL A 28 59.93 -16.04 -8.00
N LEU A 29 59.83 -16.78 -9.13
CA LEU A 29 58.78 -17.77 -9.36
C LEU A 29 59.35 -19.19 -9.53
N PRO A 30 59.80 -19.85 -8.46
CA PRO A 30 59.84 -21.30 -8.48
C PRO A 30 58.40 -21.79 -8.39
N GLU A 31 57.94 -22.55 -9.40
CA GLU A 31 56.61 -23.21 -9.51
C GLU A 31 55.53 -22.50 -10.34
N TYR A 32 55.81 -22.16 -11.61
CA TYR A 32 54.73 -21.96 -12.60
C TYR A 32 54.96 -22.66 -13.96
N ASP A 33 55.91 -23.61 -14.04
CA ASP A 33 56.17 -24.43 -15.23
C ASP A 33 55.03 -25.41 -15.61
N TYR A 34 53.97 -25.50 -14.81
CA TYR A 34 52.83 -26.37 -15.07
C TYR A 34 51.64 -25.66 -15.74
N ILE A 35 51.67 -24.33 -15.89
CA ILE A 35 50.52 -23.56 -16.41
C ILE A 35 50.67 -23.21 -17.90
N PHE A 36 51.90 -23.23 -18.42
CA PHE A 36 52.15 -23.07 -19.86
C PHE A 36 52.97 -24.27 -20.37
N PRO A 37 52.35 -25.32 -20.93
CA PRO A 37 53.11 -26.25 -21.76
C PRO A 37 53.54 -25.45 -22.99
N ALA A 38 54.79 -24.96 -22.97
CA ALA A 38 55.41 -24.38 -24.13
C ALA A 38 55.35 -25.42 -25.26
N SER A 39 54.52 -25.13 -26.28
CA SER A 39 54.56 -25.77 -27.58
C SER A 39 55.96 -25.54 -28.17
N ARG A 40 56.90 -26.42 -27.81
CA ARG A 40 58.19 -26.51 -28.49
C ARG A 40 57.90 -26.90 -29.95
N PRO A 41 58.39 -26.14 -30.95
CA PRO A 41 58.28 -26.56 -32.33
C PRO A 41 59.14 -27.80 -32.53
N ARG A 42 58.47 -28.95 -32.70
CA ARG A 42 59.11 -30.21 -33.02
C ARG A 42 59.49 -30.17 -34.49
N HIS A 43 60.75 -29.86 -34.78
CA HIS A 43 61.34 -30.16 -36.08
C HIS A 43 61.22 -31.66 -36.36
N GLN A 44 60.45 -32.03 -37.38
CA GLN A 44 60.64 -33.27 -38.14
C GLN A 44 60.84 -32.89 -39.60
N PRO A 45 61.96 -33.29 -40.24
CA PRO A 45 62.13 -33.12 -41.66
C PRO A 45 61.54 -34.33 -42.41
N GLY A 46 60.85 -34.03 -43.51
CA GLY A 46 60.73 -34.91 -44.66
C GLY A 46 59.64 -35.99 -44.64
N ALA A 47 58.57 -35.76 -45.39
CA ALA A 47 58.03 -36.74 -46.33
C ALA A 47 56.99 -36.07 -47.23
N ALA A 48 57.29 -36.02 -48.53
CA ALA A 48 56.33 -35.71 -49.58
C ALA A 48 55.38 -36.91 -49.77
N SER A 49 54.08 -36.65 -49.99
CA SER A 49 53.31 -37.27 -51.09
C SER A 49 51.85 -36.79 -51.10
N THR A 50 51.47 -36.13 -52.18
CA THR A 50 50.25 -36.33 -52.97
C THR A 50 48.98 -36.88 -52.30
N GLY A 51 47.94 -36.04 -52.31
CA GLY A 51 46.64 -36.36 -52.92
C GLY A 51 45.83 -37.54 -52.36
N ARG A 52 44.79 -37.24 -51.58
CA ARG A 52 43.57 -38.06 -51.57
C ARG A 52 42.35 -37.23 -51.16
N ARG A 53 41.47 -36.95 -52.13
CA ARG A 53 40.06 -36.59 -51.87
C ARG A 53 39.37 -37.80 -51.24
N GLN A 54 38.73 -37.60 -50.09
CA GLN A 54 37.63 -38.43 -49.60
C GLN A 54 36.59 -37.56 -48.87
N PRO A 55 35.34 -38.01 -48.81
CA PRO A 55 34.16 -37.19 -49.05
C PRO A 55 33.62 -36.51 -47.78
N GLN A 56 32.70 -35.57 -47.99
CA GLN A 56 31.86 -34.93 -46.99
C GLN A 56 31.38 -35.94 -45.91
N ARG A 57 32.02 -35.92 -44.74
CA ARG A 57 31.35 -36.31 -43.50
C ARG A 57 30.65 -35.05 -43.01
N GLN A 58 29.32 -35.05 -43.14
CA GLN A 58 28.48 -34.10 -42.40
C GLN A 58 28.78 -34.31 -40.91
N LEU A 59 29.61 -33.43 -40.34
CA LEU A 59 29.80 -33.33 -38.91
C LEU A 59 28.54 -32.67 -38.37
N ALA A 60 27.72 -33.45 -37.67
CA ALA A 60 26.70 -32.90 -36.79
C ALA A 60 27.37 -31.89 -35.83
N PRO A 61 26.72 -30.77 -35.46
CA PRO A 61 27.31 -29.80 -34.57
C PRO A 61 27.64 -30.47 -33.22
N LEU A 62 28.93 -30.56 -32.89
CA LEU A 62 29.38 -31.08 -31.60
C LEU A 62 28.98 -30.08 -30.50
N PRO A 63 28.27 -30.51 -29.43
CA PRO A 63 27.85 -29.63 -28.33
C PRO A 63 29.01 -28.98 -27.59
N GLU A 64 30.20 -29.59 -27.61
CA GLU A 64 31.42 -29.07 -27.00
C GLU A 64 31.91 -27.79 -27.67
N ALA A 65 31.86 -27.70 -29.00
CA ALA A 65 32.24 -26.47 -29.71
C ALA A 65 31.29 -25.31 -29.38
N SER A 66 30.01 -25.59 -29.09
CA SER A 66 29.04 -24.59 -28.64
C SER A 66 29.28 -24.14 -27.19
N ALA A 67 29.70 -25.05 -26.31
CA ALA A 67 30.07 -24.74 -24.94
C ALA A 67 31.36 -23.89 -24.88
N GLU A 68 32.37 -24.26 -25.66
CA GLU A 68 33.63 -23.52 -25.80
C GLU A 68 33.41 -22.12 -26.41
N LEU A 69 32.52 -21.98 -27.40
CA LEU A 69 32.13 -20.66 -27.90
C LEU A 69 31.48 -19.80 -26.81
N GLY A 70 30.58 -20.37 -26.02
CA GLY A 70 29.94 -19.66 -24.91
C GLY A 70 30.91 -19.28 -23.79
N GLU A 71 31.95 -20.08 -23.54
CA GLU A 71 33.04 -19.73 -22.61
C GLU A 71 33.90 -18.59 -23.16
N LEU A 72 34.27 -18.62 -24.44
CA LEU A 72 35.00 -17.53 -25.09
C LEU A 72 34.21 -16.23 -25.09
N GLU A 73 32.89 -16.28 -25.25
CA GLU A 73 32.01 -15.12 -25.13
C GLU A 73 32.01 -14.58 -23.69
N ARG A 74 31.91 -15.44 -22.67
CA ARG A 74 32.04 -15.03 -21.27
C ARG A 74 33.40 -14.37 -20.97
N TYR A 75 34.49 -14.90 -21.52
CA TYR A 75 35.81 -14.29 -21.36
C TYR A 75 35.93 -12.96 -22.10
N ARG A 76 35.38 -12.84 -23.32
CA ARG A 76 35.32 -11.57 -24.06
C ARG A 76 34.53 -10.50 -23.31
N ASP A 77 33.42 -10.88 -22.69
CA ASP A 77 32.61 -9.97 -21.89
C ASP A 77 33.29 -9.59 -20.57
N ALA A 78 33.96 -10.54 -19.91
CA ALA A 78 34.79 -10.25 -18.73
C ALA A 78 35.94 -9.30 -19.07
N MET A 79 36.60 -9.49 -20.21
CA MET A 79 37.66 -8.60 -20.71
C MET A 79 37.12 -7.20 -21.05
N ARG A 80 35.94 -7.09 -21.66
CA ARG A 80 35.28 -5.80 -21.91
C ARG A 80 34.94 -5.10 -20.60
N LYS A 81 34.42 -5.82 -19.62
CA LYS A 81 34.08 -5.28 -18.30
C LYS A 81 35.33 -4.79 -17.57
N MET A 82 36.40 -5.58 -17.53
CA MET A 82 37.68 -5.14 -16.96
C MET A 82 38.26 -3.93 -17.70
N GLY A 83 38.14 -3.88 -19.04
CA GLY A 83 38.52 -2.71 -19.82
C GLY A 83 37.74 -1.45 -19.43
N GLN A 84 36.43 -1.58 -19.19
CA GLN A 84 35.60 -0.48 -18.68
C GLN A 84 35.99 -0.08 -17.26
N ASP A 85 36.26 -1.05 -16.38
CA ASP A 85 36.68 -0.81 -15.01
C ASP A 85 38.04 -0.10 -14.95
N ILE A 86 38.99 -0.46 -15.82
CA ILE A 86 40.29 0.22 -15.94
C ILE A 86 40.10 1.69 -16.35
N LEU A 87 39.25 1.96 -17.35
CA LEU A 87 38.96 3.33 -17.77
C LEU A 87 38.28 4.13 -16.66
N ALA A 88 37.30 3.53 -15.96
CA ALA A 88 36.63 4.17 -14.83
C ALA A 88 37.61 4.46 -13.66
N LEU A 89 38.54 3.55 -13.37
CA LEU A 89 39.59 3.77 -12.38
C LEU A 89 40.54 4.90 -12.80
N GLN A 90 40.92 4.97 -14.08
CA GLN A 90 41.74 6.06 -14.59
C GLN A 90 41.02 7.42 -14.46
N ASP A 91 39.73 7.49 -14.76
CA ASP A 91 38.94 8.71 -14.57
C ASP A 91 38.87 9.09 -13.10
N ARG A 92 38.68 8.11 -12.20
CA ARG A 92 38.68 8.36 -10.76
C ARG A 92 40.05 8.85 -10.24
N ILE A 93 41.14 8.30 -10.75
CA ILE A 93 42.50 8.76 -10.41
C ILE A 93 42.68 10.21 -10.86
N ARG A 94 42.26 10.57 -12.09
CA ARG A 94 42.34 11.95 -12.59
C ARG A 94 41.51 12.92 -11.73
N GLU A 95 40.31 12.53 -11.32
CA GLU A 95 39.49 13.32 -10.39
C GLU A 95 40.20 13.54 -9.06
N LEU A 96 40.75 12.49 -8.47
CA LEU A 96 41.48 12.56 -7.20
C LEU A 96 42.76 13.39 -7.32
N GLU A 97 43.48 13.31 -8.43
CA GLU A 97 44.65 14.16 -8.70
C GLU A 97 44.27 15.64 -8.81
N MET A 98 43.17 15.96 -9.50
CA MET A 98 42.65 17.32 -9.57
C MET A 98 42.22 17.84 -8.20
N GLU A 99 41.50 17.02 -7.41
CA GLU A 99 41.08 17.37 -6.05
C GLU A 99 42.29 17.56 -5.13
N ASN A 100 43.29 16.68 -5.20
CA ASN A 100 44.51 16.78 -4.41
C ASN A 100 45.33 18.01 -4.80
N ALA A 101 45.41 18.34 -6.09
CA ALA A 101 46.04 19.59 -6.55
C ALA A 101 45.26 20.83 -6.09
N ALA A 102 43.92 20.80 -6.05
CA ALA A 102 43.11 21.88 -5.51
C ALA A 102 43.33 22.05 -4.00
N LEU A 103 43.27 20.96 -3.23
CA LEU A 103 43.51 20.97 -1.78
C LEU A 103 44.93 21.47 -1.44
N LYS A 104 45.95 21.08 -2.20
CA LYS A 104 47.32 21.60 -2.03
C LYS A 104 47.39 23.11 -2.26
N ARG A 105 46.68 23.64 -3.26
CA ARG A 105 46.58 25.09 -3.49
C ARG A 105 45.85 25.79 -2.34
N ASP A 106 44.75 25.23 -1.88
CA ASP A 106 43.97 25.79 -0.76
C ASP A 106 44.79 25.84 0.53
N VAL A 107 45.48 24.74 0.88
CA VAL A 107 46.37 24.69 2.06
C VAL A 107 47.50 25.71 1.94
N GLY A 108 48.11 25.86 0.76
CA GLY A 108 49.11 26.91 0.51
C GLY A 108 48.55 28.32 0.73
N GLN A 109 47.36 28.60 0.19
CA GLN A 109 46.67 29.87 0.40
C GLN A 109 46.33 30.14 1.87
N TYR A 110 45.91 29.12 2.64
CA TYR A 110 45.70 29.26 4.08
C TYR A 110 47.01 29.53 4.82
N GLY A 111 48.11 28.87 4.44
CA GLY A 111 49.44 29.12 4.99
C GLY A 111 49.91 30.56 4.77
N ASP A 112 49.83 31.04 3.53
CA ASP A 112 50.23 32.40 3.15
C ASP A 112 49.37 33.46 3.85
N THR A 113 48.05 33.26 3.90
CA THR A 113 47.14 34.18 4.59
C THR A 113 47.34 34.16 6.11
N GLN A 114 47.61 33.00 6.71
CA GLN A 114 47.91 32.88 8.14
C GLN A 114 49.25 33.52 8.48
N GLN A 115 50.28 33.35 7.65
CA GLN A 115 51.57 33.99 7.82
C GLN A 115 51.47 35.52 7.69
N LEU A 116 50.68 36.02 6.74
CA LEU A 116 50.45 37.45 6.57
C LEU A 116 49.69 38.07 7.76
N LEU A 117 48.71 37.34 8.31
CA LEU A 117 47.93 37.76 9.48
C LEU A 117 48.70 37.61 10.79
N ALA A 118 49.65 36.68 10.88
CA ALA A 118 50.47 36.39 12.07
C ALA A 118 51.84 37.09 12.05
N GLY A 119 52.15 37.89 11.02
CA GLY A 119 53.47 38.50 10.87
C GLY A 119 53.86 39.39 12.06
N ASP A 120 55.13 39.34 12.44
CA ASP A 120 55.78 39.93 13.63
C ASP A 120 55.81 41.47 13.67
N GLY A 121 55.04 42.13 12.80
CA GLY A 121 54.82 43.58 12.84
C GLY A 121 53.73 43.87 13.86
N GLY A 122 54.03 44.78 14.80
CA GLY A 122 53.15 45.24 15.87
C GLY A 122 51.79 45.76 15.40
N ASP A 123 51.08 46.45 16.29
CA ASP A 123 49.73 46.94 16.02
C ASP A 123 49.61 47.64 14.65
N PHE A 124 48.44 47.52 14.03
CA PHE A 124 48.10 47.94 12.65
C PHE A 124 48.57 49.36 12.27
N GLU A 125 48.87 50.21 13.26
CA GLU A 125 49.31 51.60 13.13
C GLU A 125 50.79 51.77 12.72
N ASP A 126 51.67 50.83 13.06
CA ASP A 126 53.12 50.92 12.76
C ASP A 126 53.51 50.25 11.43
N LEU A 127 52.54 49.61 10.77
CA LEU A 127 52.78 48.80 9.58
C LEU A 127 52.80 49.66 8.31
N PRO A 128 53.76 49.47 7.38
CA PRO A 128 53.75 50.20 6.12
C PRO A 128 52.47 49.94 5.33
N LYS A 129 51.98 50.96 4.61
CA LYS A 129 50.70 50.94 3.88
C LYS A 129 50.54 49.72 2.95
N ALA A 130 51.63 49.23 2.36
CA ALA A 130 51.61 48.05 1.49
C ALA A 130 51.23 46.78 2.26
N ASP A 131 51.82 46.56 3.43
CA ASP A 131 51.56 45.41 4.29
C ASP A 131 50.15 45.49 4.90
N LEU A 132 49.66 46.71 5.17
CA LEU A 132 48.30 46.95 5.61
C LEU A 132 47.25 46.50 4.58
N ILE A 133 47.45 46.89 3.33
CA ILE A 133 46.60 46.52 2.20
C ILE A 133 46.65 45.01 1.98
N ALA A 134 47.85 44.41 2.09
CA ALA A 134 48.03 42.97 1.96
C ALA A 134 47.28 42.20 3.08
N ARG A 135 47.43 42.60 4.35
CA ARG A 135 46.72 42.01 5.50
C ARG A 135 45.20 42.14 5.35
N TYR A 136 44.71 43.31 4.94
CA TYR A 136 43.29 43.53 4.67
C TYR A 136 42.76 42.64 3.55
N ALA A 137 43.52 42.50 2.45
CA ALA A 137 43.18 41.61 1.35
C ALA A 137 43.14 40.13 1.78
N ALA A 138 44.10 39.68 2.59
CA ALA A 138 44.10 38.32 3.14
C ALA A 138 42.91 38.06 4.07
N MET A 139 42.59 39.01 4.96
CA MET A 139 41.41 38.91 5.83
C MET A 139 40.11 38.85 5.01
N LYS A 140 39.98 39.70 3.99
CA LYS A 140 38.85 39.68 3.06
C LYS A 140 38.72 38.33 2.35
N ASN A 141 39.83 37.81 1.82
CA ASN A 141 39.84 36.50 1.15
C ASN A 141 39.45 35.36 2.09
N LYS A 142 39.94 35.37 3.34
CA LYS A 142 39.54 34.40 4.37
C LYS A 142 38.05 34.48 4.68
N LEU A 143 37.50 35.69 4.82
CA LEU A 143 36.06 35.88 5.05
C LEU A 143 35.23 35.33 3.87
N MET A 144 35.63 35.62 2.63
CA MET A 144 34.96 35.09 1.43
C MET A 144 35.03 33.56 1.35
N SER A 145 36.17 32.95 1.71
CA SER A 145 36.31 31.49 1.80
C SER A 145 35.40 30.88 2.87
N THR A 146 35.32 31.50 4.06
CA THR A 146 34.39 31.04 5.10
C THR A 146 32.93 31.19 4.67
N ALA A 147 32.58 32.26 3.94
CA ALA A 147 31.23 32.47 3.43
C ALA A 147 30.85 31.43 2.36
N SER A 148 31.77 31.07 1.47
CA SER A 148 31.53 30.02 0.47
C SER A 148 31.40 28.64 1.11
N GLN A 149 32.23 28.32 2.11
CA GLN A 149 32.12 27.07 2.88
C GLN A 149 30.78 26.96 3.61
N VAL A 150 30.29 28.03 4.24
CA VAL A 150 28.96 28.05 4.86
C VAL A 150 27.87 27.79 3.82
N GLY A 151 28.00 28.33 2.60
CA GLY A 151 27.12 28.02 1.47
C GLY A 151 27.16 26.53 1.08
N GLN A 152 28.35 25.96 0.92
CA GLN A 152 28.54 24.55 0.59
C GLN A 152 28.01 23.62 1.69
N TYR A 153 28.20 23.94 2.97
CA TYR A 153 27.65 23.17 4.07
C TYR A 153 26.13 23.23 4.09
N ARG A 154 25.51 24.39 3.80
CA ARG A 154 24.05 24.49 3.64
C ARG A 154 23.55 23.62 2.50
N GLU A 155 24.24 23.63 1.36
CA GLU A 155 23.88 22.79 0.22
C GLU A 155 24.04 21.30 0.54
N LYS A 156 25.15 20.87 1.15
CA LYS A 156 25.35 19.49 1.61
C LYS A 156 24.27 19.05 2.60
N VAL A 157 23.92 19.90 3.56
CA VAL A 157 22.82 19.60 4.50
C VAL A 157 21.49 19.44 3.75
N GLN A 158 21.21 20.29 2.77
CA GLN A 158 20.00 20.17 1.95
C GLN A 158 20.02 18.90 1.08
N GLN A 159 21.16 18.56 0.48
CA GLN A 159 21.35 17.34 -0.30
C GLN A 159 21.16 16.11 0.58
N LEU A 160 21.81 16.04 1.75
CA LEU A 160 21.64 14.96 2.73
C LEU A 160 20.21 14.87 3.24
N GLN A 161 19.52 15.99 3.44
CA GLN A 161 18.10 15.99 3.80
C GLN A 161 17.23 15.43 2.66
N ASN A 162 17.51 15.83 1.42
CA ASN A 162 16.79 15.32 0.25
C ASN A 162 17.08 13.83 0.01
N GLU A 163 18.32 13.40 0.24
CA GLU A 163 18.72 12.00 0.21
C GLU A 163 18.08 11.22 1.35
N LEU A 164 17.96 11.78 2.55
CA LEU A 164 17.25 11.15 3.67
C LEU A 164 15.76 10.99 3.35
N ILE A 165 15.13 12.01 2.76
CA ILE A 165 13.74 11.93 2.28
C ILE A 165 13.62 10.85 1.20
N ARG A 166 14.52 10.82 0.22
CA ARG A 166 14.54 9.80 -0.83
C ARG A 166 14.81 8.41 -0.27
N GLN A 167 15.74 8.24 0.64
CA GLN A 167 16.06 6.97 1.29
C GLN A 167 14.92 6.50 2.18
N GLN A 168 14.21 7.39 2.87
CA GLN A 168 12.99 7.03 3.60
C GLN A 168 11.88 6.59 2.63
N GLN A 169 11.75 7.27 1.49
CA GLN A 169 10.79 6.93 0.44
C GLN A 169 11.15 5.62 -0.27
N ASP A 170 12.43 5.40 -0.56
CA ASP A 170 12.96 4.23 -1.26
C ASP A 170 13.12 3.03 -0.32
N SER A 171 13.42 3.21 0.95
CA SER A 171 13.28 2.15 1.97
C SER A 171 11.81 1.76 2.13
N GLY A 172 10.89 2.70 1.93
CA GLY A 172 9.45 2.42 1.80
C GLY A 172 9.05 1.74 0.48
N ARG A 173 9.91 1.75 -0.55
CA ARG A 173 9.64 1.24 -1.91
C ARG A 173 10.48 0.02 -2.32
N GLY A 174 11.61 -0.26 -1.68
CA GLY A 174 12.67 -1.15 -2.17
C GLY A 174 13.31 -2.05 -1.10
N GLY A 175 12.57 -2.49 -0.09
CA GLY A 175 13.10 -3.40 0.93
C GLY A 175 13.23 -4.86 0.45
N THR A 176 14.37 -5.24 -0.12
CA THR A 176 14.76 -6.66 -0.32
C THR A 176 15.29 -7.23 1.01
N GLY A 177 14.36 -7.58 1.90
CA GLY A 177 14.63 -8.21 3.20
C GLY A 177 13.51 -7.95 4.21
N VAL A 178 12.84 -6.81 4.09
CA VAL A 178 11.68 -6.40 4.91
C VAL A 178 10.38 -6.33 4.06
N GLY A 179 10.48 -6.52 2.75
CA GLY A 179 9.41 -6.36 1.76
C GLY A 179 8.10 -7.10 2.05
N PRO A 180 8.07 -8.38 2.48
CA PRO A 180 6.80 -9.07 2.75
C PRO A 180 6.07 -8.53 3.98
N ALA A 181 6.82 -8.25 5.06
CA ALA A 181 6.28 -7.71 6.31
C ALA A 181 5.82 -6.27 6.11
N HIS A 182 6.63 -5.42 5.48
CA HIS A 182 6.28 -4.04 5.15
C HIS A 182 5.10 -3.96 4.16
N ALA A 183 5.03 -4.84 3.15
CA ALA A 183 3.88 -4.91 2.25
C ALA A 183 2.59 -5.34 2.98
N SER A 184 2.69 -6.24 3.95
CA SER A 184 1.54 -6.64 4.78
C SER A 184 1.07 -5.49 5.69
N GLN A 185 2.00 -4.75 6.29
CA GLN A 185 1.70 -3.59 7.13
C GLN A 185 1.15 -2.41 6.31
N GLN A 186 1.69 -2.17 5.11
CA GLN A 186 1.19 -1.14 4.19
C GLN A 186 -0.23 -1.44 3.70
N ARG A 187 -0.55 -2.72 3.43
CA ARG A 187 -1.93 -3.13 3.10
C ARG A 187 -2.88 -2.91 4.29
N LEU A 188 -2.43 -3.20 5.51
CA LEU A 188 -3.21 -2.95 6.71
C LEU A 188 -3.47 -1.44 6.89
N ILE A 189 -2.45 -0.60 6.68
CA ILE A 189 -2.60 0.87 6.73
C ILE A 189 -3.60 1.35 5.67
N GLN A 190 -3.52 0.88 4.43
CA GLN A 190 -4.49 1.22 3.38
C GLN A 190 -5.91 0.78 3.74
N GLN A 191 -6.08 -0.39 4.34
CA GLN A 191 -7.39 -0.86 4.82
C GLN A 191 -7.92 0.00 5.96
N LEU A 192 -7.06 0.44 6.89
CA LEU A 192 -7.45 1.33 7.98
C LEU A 192 -7.81 2.73 7.46
N GLN A 193 -7.08 3.25 6.48
CA GLN A 193 -7.39 4.51 5.80
C GLN A 193 -8.74 4.42 5.07
N ALA A 194 -8.98 3.34 4.32
CA ALA A 194 -10.27 3.12 3.65
C ALA A 194 -11.43 2.99 4.66
N LYS A 195 -11.20 2.36 5.82
CA LYS A 195 -12.19 2.32 6.91
C LYS A 195 -12.41 3.71 7.52
N ALA A 196 -11.37 4.50 7.73
CA ALA A 196 -11.49 5.87 8.22
C ALA A 196 -12.28 6.76 7.25
N ASP A 197 -12.01 6.65 5.95
CA ASP A 197 -12.78 7.34 4.91
C ASP A 197 -14.24 6.90 4.89
N LYS A 198 -14.50 5.59 5.09
CA LYS A 198 -15.86 5.07 5.19
C LYS A 198 -16.58 5.62 6.42
N VAL A 199 -15.91 5.70 7.57
CA VAL A 199 -16.46 6.31 8.79
C VAL A 199 -16.78 7.77 8.53
N ARG A 200 -15.88 8.54 7.91
CA ARG A 200 -16.12 9.95 7.56
C ARG A 200 -17.30 10.14 6.60
N GLN A 201 -17.47 9.23 5.63
CA GLN A 201 -18.65 9.25 4.76
C GLN A 201 -19.95 8.95 5.53
N LEU A 202 -19.91 8.00 6.47
CA LEU A 202 -21.05 7.67 7.31
C LEU A 202 -21.39 8.81 8.28
N GLU A 203 -20.40 9.46 8.89
CA GLU A 203 -20.58 10.67 9.70
C GLU A 203 -21.23 11.78 8.87
N GLY A 204 -20.76 12.02 7.64
CA GLY A 204 -21.38 12.97 6.72
C GLY A 204 -22.82 12.59 6.34
N ALA A 205 -23.15 11.30 6.23
CA ALA A 205 -24.51 10.83 6.00
C ALA A 205 -25.39 11.01 7.24
N CYS A 206 -24.88 10.70 8.44
CA CYS A 206 -25.57 10.92 9.71
C CYS A 206 -25.85 12.40 9.94
N MET A 207 -24.89 13.29 9.69
CA MET A 207 -25.11 14.74 9.78
C MET A 207 -26.20 15.22 8.81
N LYS A 208 -26.21 14.72 7.57
CA LYS A 208 -27.26 15.03 6.61
C LYS A 208 -28.63 14.51 7.07
N GLN A 209 -28.68 13.29 7.63
CA GLN A 209 -29.90 12.72 8.19
C GLN A 209 -30.39 13.51 9.40
N GLU A 210 -29.50 13.90 10.31
CA GLU A 210 -29.82 14.74 11.46
C GLU A 210 -30.39 16.08 11.02
N GLN A 211 -29.82 16.71 9.98
CA GLN A 211 -30.36 17.94 9.39
C GLN A 211 -31.76 17.73 8.76
N VAL A 212 -32.03 16.55 8.21
CA VAL A 212 -33.36 16.22 7.68
C VAL A 212 -34.34 15.99 8.83
N ILE A 213 -33.93 15.31 9.89
CA ILE A 213 -34.73 15.10 11.11
C ILE A 213 -35.07 16.45 11.74
N GLU A 214 -34.09 17.33 11.94
CA GLU A 214 -34.29 18.66 12.50
C GLU A 214 -35.27 19.49 11.65
N ARG A 215 -35.15 19.45 10.31
CA ARG A 215 -36.13 20.09 9.42
C ARG A 215 -37.52 19.45 9.53
N MET A 216 -37.61 18.14 9.64
CA MET A 216 -38.90 17.44 9.81
C MET A 216 -39.52 17.76 11.17
N GLU A 217 -38.74 17.84 12.24
CA GLU A 217 -39.19 18.25 13.57
C GLU A 217 -39.63 19.71 13.59
N ALA A 218 -38.90 20.60 12.91
CA ALA A 218 -39.31 21.99 12.74
C ALA A 218 -40.65 22.07 11.99
N LEU A 219 -40.81 21.31 10.90
CA LEU A 219 -42.08 21.23 10.18
C LEU A 219 -43.20 20.63 11.03
N LEU A 220 -42.94 19.61 11.86
CA LEU A 220 -43.93 19.00 12.76
C LEU A 220 -44.31 19.92 13.94
N ASN A 221 -43.37 20.72 14.42
CA ASN A 221 -43.58 21.70 15.48
C ASN A 221 -44.32 22.95 14.95
N ASP A 222 -43.99 23.40 13.73
CA ASP A 222 -44.67 24.51 13.05
C ASP A 222 -46.08 24.10 12.59
N SER A 223 -46.20 22.91 12.00
CA SER A 223 -47.47 22.25 11.72
C SER A 223 -48.00 21.50 12.94
N GLY A 224 -47.99 22.11 14.13
CA GLY A 224 -48.33 21.46 15.41
C GLY A 224 -49.35 20.34 15.24
N GLY A 225 -48.87 19.09 15.16
CA GLY A 225 -49.62 17.97 14.57
C GLY A 225 -50.94 17.67 15.29
N LYS A 226 -51.10 18.17 16.51
CA LYS A 226 -52.36 18.19 17.25
C LYS A 226 -53.36 19.24 16.76
N LYS A 227 -52.95 20.46 16.42
CA LYS A 227 -53.84 21.54 15.93
C LYS A 227 -54.33 21.28 14.52
N SER A 228 -53.45 20.85 13.60
CA SER A 228 -53.84 20.46 12.24
C SER A 228 -54.81 19.28 12.25
N ASN A 229 -54.50 18.23 13.03
CA ASN A 229 -55.37 17.07 13.16
C ASN A 229 -56.69 17.38 13.90
N ASP A 230 -56.70 18.27 14.90
CA ASP A 230 -57.97 18.73 15.52
C ASP A 230 -58.83 19.54 14.54
N THR A 231 -58.21 20.41 13.72
CA THR A 231 -58.94 21.19 12.72
C THR A 231 -59.49 20.30 11.60
N ILE A 232 -58.70 19.31 11.15
CA ILE A 232 -59.13 18.33 10.15
C ILE A 232 -60.18 17.39 10.75
N SER A 233 -60.02 16.93 11.99
CA SER A 233 -60.98 16.08 12.69
C SER A 233 -62.30 16.82 12.96
N ARG A 234 -62.26 18.11 13.31
CA ARG A 234 -63.48 18.94 13.41
C ARG A 234 -64.14 19.15 12.06
N ALA A 235 -63.37 19.47 11.01
CA ALA A 235 -63.91 19.66 9.68
C ALA A 235 -64.54 18.37 9.13
N LEU A 236 -63.86 17.23 9.30
CA LEU A 236 -64.38 15.91 8.94
C LEU A 236 -65.58 15.50 9.81
N ALA A 237 -65.61 15.85 11.10
CA ALA A 237 -66.76 15.56 11.95
C ALA A 237 -67.98 16.39 11.55
N GLU A 238 -67.77 17.65 11.16
CA GLU A 238 -68.82 18.53 10.67
C GLU A 238 -69.31 18.13 9.28
N GLU A 239 -68.40 17.73 8.38
CA GLU A 239 -68.75 17.14 7.09
C GLU A 239 -69.47 15.80 7.26
N ASN A 240 -69.01 14.91 8.14
CA ASN A 240 -69.70 13.66 8.44
C ASN A 240 -71.09 13.91 9.05
N ARG A 241 -71.24 14.92 9.89
CA ARG A 241 -72.56 15.33 10.42
C ARG A 241 -73.45 15.79 9.28
N ARG A 242 -72.95 16.64 8.40
CA ARG A 242 -73.67 17.14 7.23
C ARG A 242 -74.03 16.02 6.24
N LEU A 243 -73.10 15.12 5.92
CA LEU A 243 -73.33 13.96 5.07
C LEU A 243 -74.32 12.98 5.72
N ARG A 244 -74.32 12.83 7.05
CA ARG A 244 -75.34 12.05 7.75
C ARG A 244 -76.71 12.73 7.71
N GLU A 245 -76.76 14.05 7.82
CA GLU A 245 -77.99 14.83 7.67
C GLU A 245 -78.51 14.71 6.22
N GLU A 246 -77.66 14.87 5.21
CA GLU A 246 -77.95 14.70 3.78
C GLU A 246 -78.33 13.25 3.45
N LEU A 247 -77.66 12.24 4.00
CA LEU A 247 -78.05 10.83 3.89
C LEU A 247 -79.36 10.56 4.62
N SER A 248 -79.66 11.21 5.74
CA SER A 248 -80.95 11.08 6.41
C SER A 248 -82.06 11.74 5.58
N GLN A 249 -81.77 12.87 4.93
CA GLN A 249 -82.66 13.55 4.01
C GLN A 249 -82.90 12.69 2.77
N MET A 250 -81.84 12.21 2.11
CA MET A 250 -81.92 11.27 0.99
C MET A 250 -82.59 9.97 1.37
N ARG A 251 -82.34 9.41 2.56
CA ARG A 251 -82.99 8.19 3.06
C ARG A 251 -84.43 8.45 3.50
N SER A 252 -84.79 9.66 3.90
CA SER A 252 -86.18 10.07 4.15
C SER A 252 -86.92 10.34 2.83
N SER A 253 -86.22 10.85 1.81
CA SER A 253 -86.68 10.99 0.42
C SER A 253 -86.84 9.61 -0.25
N ALA A 254 -85.88 8.71 -0.08
CA ALA A 254 -85.90 7.33 -0.57
C ALA A 254 -86.75 6.39 0.28
N ARG A 255 -87.12 6.78 1.52
CA ARG A 255 -88.22 6.15 2.27
C ARG A 255 -89.58 6.72 1.86
N GLY A 256 -89.61 7.89 1.23
CA GLY A 256 -90.78 8.45 0.55
C GLY A 256 -91.08 7.74 -0.78
N ASP A 257 -90.09 7.06 -1.36
CA ASP A 257 -90.24 6.32 -2.62
C ASP A 257 -89.50 4.98 -2.50
N GLY A 258 -90.23 3.96 -2.03
CA GLY A 258 -89.66 2.64 -1.74
C GLY A 258 -89.10 1.96 -2.97
N ALA A 259 -87.78 1.80 -3.03
CA ALA A 259 -87.12 0.87 -3.93
C ALA A 259 -85.93 0.21 -3.21
N ASP A 260 -86.04 -1.09 -3.02
CA ASP A 260 -84.97 -2.03 -2.69
C ASP A 260 -83.97 -2.03 -3.86
N VAL A 261 -82.80 -1.42 -3.68
CA VAL A 261 -81.71 -1.45 -4.68
C VAL A 261 -80.69 -2.47 -4.23
N GLY A 262 -80.94 -3.73 -4.57
CA GLY A 262 -79.91 -4.77 -4.55
C GLY A 262 -78.82 -4.46 -5.58
N MET A 263 -77.56 -4.66 -5.21
CA MET A 263 -76.41 -4.46 -6.10
C MET A 263 -76.57 -5.33 -7.34
N ASP A 264 -76.43 -4.73 -8.52
CA ASP A 264 -76.63 -5.42 -9.80
C ASP A 264 -75.66 -6.61 -9.90
N ASP A 265 -76.19 -7.77 -10.30
CA ASP A 265 -75.42 -9.00 -10.42
C ASP A 265 -74.19 -8.84 -11.35
N ALA A 266 -74.23 -7.88 -12.27
CA ALA A 266 -73.11 -7.50 -13.14
C ALA A 266 -71.94 -6.88 -12.37
N GLU A 267 -72.21 -5.95 -11.45
CA GLU A 267 -71.18 -5.31 -10.62
C GLU A 267 -70.55 -6.32 -9.66
N ARG A 268 -71.36 -7.26 -9.15
CA ARG A 268 -70.86 -8.37 -8.33
C ARG A 268 -69.92 -9.29 -9.10
N MET A 269 -70.23 -9.60 -10.36
CA MET A 269 -69.37 -10.43 -11.21
C MET A 269 -68.06 -9.71 -11.57
N GLU A 270 -68.08 -8.39 -11.77
CA GLU A 270 -66.88 -7.60 -12.01
C GLU A 270 -65.95 -7.58 -10.80
N LEU A 271 -66.50 -7.44 -9.60
CA LEU A 271 -65.73 -7.51 -8.35
C LEU A 271 -65.04 -8.86 -8.17
N TYR A 272 -65.70 -9.97 -8.50
CA TYR A 272 -65.07 -11.29 -8.45
C TYR A 272 -63.93 -11.44 -9.47
N GLN A 273 -64.08 -10.90 -10.68
CA GLN A 273 -62.98 -10.91 -11.66
C GLN A 273 -61.80 -10.04 -11.20
N LEU A 274 -62.06 -8.91 -10.56
CA LEU A 274 -61.02 -8.05 -10.03
C LEU A 274 -60.29 -8.72 -8.86
N LEU A 275 -61.03 -9.43 -8.01
CA LEU A 275 -60.48 -10.25 -6.93
C LEU A 275 -59.57 -11.35 -7.47
N ASP A 276 -60.04 -12.14 -8.45
CA ASP A 276 -59.24 -13.22 -9.06
C ASP A 276 -57.96 -12.69 -9.73
N ARG A 277 -58.03 -11.52 -10.39
CA ARG A 277 -56.84 -10.83 -10.92
C ARG A 277 -55.88 -10.36 -9.81
N ALA A 278 -56.41 -9.89 -8.69
CA ALA A 278 -55.59 -9.48 -7.55
C ALA A 278 -54.91 -10.68 -6.88
N GLU A 279 -55.65 -11.78 -6.68
CA GLU A 279 -55.15 -13.02 -6.09
C GLU A 279 -54.05 -13.66 -6.94
N THR A 280 -54.26 -13.75 -8.26
CA THR A 280 -53.23 -14.24 -9.19
C THR A 280 -51.98 -13.35 -9.20
N ARG A 281 -52.16 -12.02 -9.09
CA ARG A 281 -51.04 -11.08 -8.99
C ARG A 281 -50.26 -11.25 -7.69
N ILE A 282 -50.94 -11.42 -6.57
CA ILE A 282 -50.33 -11.67 -5.25
C ILE A 282 -49.51 -12.95 -5.29
N ALA A 283 -50.11 -14.07 -5.74
CA ALA A 283 -49.41 -15.35 -5.84
C ALA A 283 -48.14 -15.27 -6.72
N SER A 284 -48.20 -14.52 -7.83
CA SER A 284 -47.04 -14.27 -8.68
C SER A 284 -45.93 -13.47 -7.97
N LEU A 285 -46.30 -12.44 -7.22
CA LEU A 285 -45.34 -11.64 -6.44
C LEU A 285 -44.72 -12.45 -5.31
N GLU A 286 -45.51 -13.25 -4.59
CA GLU A 286 -45.02 -14.15 -3.55
C GLU A 286 -44.01 -15.15 -4.09
N LYS A 287 -44.30 -15.76 -5.26
CA LYS A 287 -43.34 -16.65 -5.93
C LYS A 287 -42.04 -15.93 -6.30
N GLN A 288 -42.13 -14.72 -6.85
CA GLN A 288 -40.95 -13.92 -7.19
C GLN A 288 -40.11 -13.60 -5.95
N VAL A 289 -40.74 -13.25 -4.82
CA VAL A 289 -40.04 -13.00 -3.56
C VAL A 289 -39.39 -14.27 -3.04
N ALA A 290 -40.08 -15.41 -3.08
CA ALA A 290 -39.54 -16.71 -2.66
C ALA A 290 -38.32 -17.13 -3.50
N ASP A 291 -38.37 -16.96 -4.82
CA ASP A 291 -37.26 -17.30 -5.71
C ASP A 291 -36.07 -16.35 -5.50
N LYS A 292 -36.31 -15.04 -5.32
CA LYS A 292 -35.25 -14.08 -4.97
C LYS A 292 -34.63 -14.37 -3.60
N ALA A 293 -35.41 -14.83 -2.63
CA ALA A 293 -34.89 -15.24 -1.33
C ALA A 293 -33.99 -16.49 -1.44
N LYS A 294 -34.35 -17.46 -2.30
CA LYS A 294 -33.50 -18.63 -2.59
C LYS A 294 -32.20 -18.23 -3.29
N ASP A 295 -32.27 -17.36 -4.30
CA ASP A 295 -31.06 -16.85 -4.99
C ASP A 295 -30.15 -16.11 -4.00
N TRP A 296 -30.73 -15.31 -3.12
CA TRP A 296 -29.98 -14.61 -2.07
C TRP A 296 -29.33 -15.58 -1.07
N ALA A 297 -30.04 -16.64 -0.68
CA ALA A 297 -29.48 -17.68 0.18
C ALA A 297 -28.28 -18.39 -0.48
N ARG A 298 -28.38 -18.71 -1.78
CA ARG A 298 -27.29 -19.30 -2.56
C ARG A 298 -26.09 -18.37 -2.70
N GLU A 299 -26.30 -17.09 -2.99
CA GLU A 299 -25.18 -16.13 -3.09
C GLU A 299 -24.55 -15.90 -1.71
N LYS A 300 -25.36 -15.87 -0.64
CA LYS A 300 -24.85 -15.80 0.74
C LYS A 300 -23.97 -17.02 1.05
N GLU A 301 -24.43 -18.23 0.75
CA GLU A 301 -23.66 -19.47 0.93
C GLU A 301 -22.35 -19.44 0.13
N ARG A 302 -22.41 -19.05 -1.14
CA ARG A 302 -21.23 -18.89 -2.00
C ARG A 302 -20.25 -17.84 -1.46
N LEU A 303 -20.73 -16.74 -0.89
CA LEU A 303 -19.88 -15.73 -0.28
C LEU A 303 -19.27 -16.23 1.03
N THR A 304 -20.01 -16.99 1.83
CA THR A 304 -19.47 -17.65 3.03
C THR A 304 -18.42 -18.69 2.66
N ASP A 305 -18.63 -19.49 1.62
CA ASP A 305 -17.64 -20.47 1.14
C ASP A 305 -16.36 -19.78 0.66
N LYS A 306 -16.47 -18.64 -0.04
CA LYS A 306 -15.31 -17.83 -0.42
C LYS A 306 -14.59 -17.27 0.80
N LEU A 307 -15.33 -16.85 1.83
CA LEU A 307 -14.76 -16.36 3.07
C LEU A 307 -14.02 -17.47 3.82
N ASP A 308 -14.61 -18.66 3.90
CA ASP A 308 -14.00 -19.84 4.52
C ASP A 308 -12.78 -20.33 3.72
N ALA A 309 -12.84 -20.33 2.39
CA ALA A 309 -11.67 -20.63 1.55
C ALA A 309 -10.52 -19.62 1.73
N LEU A 310 -10.85 -18.34 1.93
CA LEU A 310 -9.85 -17.32 2.30
C LEU A 310 -9.30 -17.53 3.72
N ARG A 311 -10.11 -18.04 4.64
CA ARG A 311 -9.73 -18.41 6.01
C ARG A 311 -8.88 -19.69 6.07
N VAL A 312 -9.06 -20.60 5.11
CA VAL A 312 -8.36 -21.90 4.99
C VAL A 312 -7.15 -21.82 4.05
N LYS A 313 -6.52 -20.64 3.89
CA LYS A 313 -5.16 -20.61 3.33
C LYS A 313 -4.21 -21.38 4.27
N PRO A 314 -3.48 -22.40 3.78
CA PRO A 314 -2.71 -23.28 4.65
C PRO A 314 -1.45 -22.56 5.12
N SER A 315 -1.44 -22.06 6.35
CA SER A 315 -0.21 -22.07 7.14
C SER A 315 0.07 -23.54 7.47
N GLY A 316 1.15 -24.08 6.91
CA GLY A 316 1.57 -25.45 7.13
C GLY A 316 1.63 -25.79 8.62
N ALA A 317 0.76 -26.69 9.05
CA ALA A 317 0.96 -27.53 10.21
C ALA A 317 0.00 -28.71 10.13
N SER A 318 0.61 -29.89 10.01
CA SER A 318 0.03 -31.21 10.17
C SER A 318 -0.96 -31.30 11.36
N HIS A 319 -2.21 -31.66 11.08
CA HIS A 319 -3.02 -32.39 12.06
C HIS A 319 -4.03 -33.32 11.38
N LYS A 320 -3.99 -34.60 11.77
CA LYS A 320 -4.80 -35.71 11.26
C LYS A 320 -6.28 -35.55 11.66
N PRO A 321 -7.23 -36.13 10.89
CA PRO A 321 -8.65 -35.95 11.16
C PRO A 321 -9.10 -36.89 12.29
N SER A 322 -9.72 -36.33 13.34
CA SER A 322 -10.46 -37.11 14.33
C SER A 322 -11.95 -37.02 14.01
N ARG A 323 -12.54 -38.18 13.68
CA ARG A 323 -13.98 -38.36 13.46
C ARG A 323 -14.71 -38.23 14.78
N HIS A 324 -15.56 -37.21 14.92
CA HIS A 324 -16.68 -37.27 15.86
C HIS A 324 -17.97 -36.88 15.15
N HIS A 325 -18.83 -37.89 14.99
CA HIS A 325 -20.22 -37.74 14.63
C HIS A 325 -20.97 -37.05 15.78
N HIS A 326 -21.69 -35.97 15.47
CA HIS A 326 -22.84 -35.57 16.26
C HIS A 326 -24.08 -35.57 15.38
N HIS A 327 -24.91 -36.59 15.61
CA HIS A 327 -26.32 -36.60 15.27
C HIS A 327 -27.04 -35.51 16.07
N THR A 328 -27.80 -34.66 15.40
CA THR A 328 -29.07 -34.15 15.96
C THR A 328 -30.15 -34.17 14.90
N ARG A 329 -31.19 -34.92 15.24
CA ARG A 329 -32.39 -35.30 14.50
C ARG A 329 -33.14 -34.12 13.86
N ARG A 330 -33.60 -34.35 12.62
CA ARG A 330 -34.84 -33.78 12.10
C ARG A 330 -35.99 -34.16 13.04
N ARG A 331 -36.79 -33.17 13.45
CA ARG A 331 -38.21 -33.38 13.74
C ARG A 331 -38.99 -32.43 12.86
N ASP A 332 -39.67 -33.05 11.91
CA ASP A 332 -40.89 -32.54 11.32
C ASP A 332 -41.91 -32.38 12.45
N ASP A 333 -42.57 -31.24 12.54
CA ASP A 333 -43.89 -31.12 13.16
C ASP A 333 -44.69 -30.12 12.31
N HIS A 334 -45.62 -30.67 11.53
CA HIS A 334 -46.72 -29.94 10.95
C HIS A 334 -47.83 -29.76 11.99
N ASN A 335 -48.54 -28.63 11.83
CA ASN A 335 -49.97 -28.42 12.07
C ASN A 335 -50.48 -27.79 13.38
N HIS A 336 -51.10 -26.63 13.18
CA HIS A 336 -52.47 -26.23 13.52
C HIS A 336 -52.90 -25.88 14.95
N GLU A 337 -53.90 -24.97 14.98
CA GLU A 337 -54.83 -24.59 16.06
C GLU A 337 -54.38 -23.37 16.89
N ALA A 338 -54.83 -22.13 16.63
CA ALA A 338 -56.17 -21.53 16.61
C ALA A 338 -56.74 -21.15 18.01
N ALA A 339 -57.17 -19.88 18.08
CA ALA A 339 -58.21 -19.29 18.94
C ALA A 339 -57.92 -18.92 20.41
N GLU A 340 -58.16 -17.63 20.72
CA GLU A 340 -58.98 -17.04 21.81
C GLU A 340 -58.34 -15.70 22.24
N PHE A 341 -58.75 -14.53 21.72
CA PHE A 341 -59.90 -13.71 22.13
C PHE A 341 -60.21 -13.77 23.63
N ASP A 342 -59.86 -12.70 24.35
CA ASP A 342 -60.69 -12.15 25.42
C ASP A 342 -60.38 -10.65 25.63
N ASP A 343 -61.33 -9.83 25.20
CA ASP A 343 -61.53 -8.46 25.65
C ASP A 343 -62.36 -8.51 26.94
N ASN A 344 -61.90 -7.92 28.06
CA ASN A 344 -62.68 -6.88 28.77
C ASN A 344 -61.99 -6.31 30.02
N ALA A 345 -61.96 -4.97 30.04
CA ALA A 345 -62.45 -4.06 31.09
C ALA A 345 -62.07 -4.23 32.58
N GLU A 346 -61.39 -3.18 33.06
CA GLU A 346 -61.90 -2.30 34.14
C GLU A 346 -61.93 -2.86 35.58
N ALA A 347 -60.88 -2.55 36.34
CA ALA A 347 -61.01 -2.29 37.78
C ALA A 347 -60.04 -1.18 38.20
N ALA A 348 -60.59 0.02 38.35
CA ALA A 348 -59.96 1.15 38.99
C ALA A 348 -59.76 0.92 40.51
N ALA A 349 -58.84 1.72 41.06
CA ALA A 349 -58.70 2.07 42.48
C ALA A 349 -58.15 1.00 43.45
N ALA A 350 -56.87 1.15 43.83
CA ALA A 350 -56.44 1.37 45.23
C ALA A 350 -54.99 0.92 45.46
N SER A 351 -54.02 1.85 45.37
CA SER A 351 -52.90 1.85 46.32
C SER A 351 -52.15 3.18 46.27
N LYS A 352 -52.68 4.17 47.00
CA LYS A 352 -51.88 5.29 47.47
C LYS A 352 -51.04 4.80 48.65
N GLY A 353 -49.77 5.14 48.66
CA GLY A 353 -49.07 5.47 49.90
C GLY A 353 -47.88 4.58 50.25
N LYS A 354 -46.68 5.14 50.04
CA LYS A 354 -45.64 5.17 51.07
C LYS A 354 -44.74 6.39 50.80
N ALA A 355 -45.13 7.51 51.40
CA ALA A 355 -44.29 8.67 51.58
C ALA A 355 -43.16 8.33 52.57
N LYS A 356 -41.91 8.52 52.15
CA LYS A 356 -40.78 8.72 53.07
C LYS A 356 -40.74 10.20 53.42
N ARG A 357 -41.14 10.53 54.65
CA ARG A 357 -40.94 11.85 55.24
C ARG A 357 -39.97 11.67 56.41
N LEU A 358 -38.71 12.01 56.19
CA LEU A 358 -37.71 12.22 57.24
C LEU A 358 -37.94 13.64 57.79
N TYR A 359 -38.26 13.73 59.08
CA TYR A 359 -38.01 14.92 59.91
C TYR A 359 -36.47 15.10 60.00
N ARG A 360 -35.86 16.29 60.11
CA ARG A 360 -36.06 17.32 61.13
C ARG A 360 -35.20 18.58 60.80
N ARG A 361 -35.84 19.75 61.02
CA ARG A 361 -35.44 21.19 61.07
C ARG A 361 -34.12 21.57 61.79
N PRO A 362 -33.68 22.85 61.82
CA PRO A 362 -34.32 24.11 61.37
C PRO A 362 -33.91 24.63 60.00
#